data_AF-A0A2S6Z8B3-F1
#
_entry.id   AF-A0A2S6Z8B3-F1
#
_cell.length_a   1.000
_cell.length_b   1.000
_cell.length_c   1.000
_cell.angle_alpha   90.00
_cell.angle_beta   90.00
_cell.angle_gamma   90.00
#
_symmetry.space_group_name_H-M   'P 1'
#
loop_
_entity.id
_entity.type
_entity.pdbx_description
1 polymer ?
#
loop_
_entity_poly.entity_id
_entity_poly.type
_entity_poly.pdbx_seq_one_letter_code
_entity_poly.pdbx_strand_id
1 'polypeptide(L)'
;MKCDLFDERMLLIDGAVSVLSTQRGIVLAGIEELGILADWSPGTSAITTYGHETDQVAVWSLIVQPRVSADRLQAWLDDRLD
;
A
#
# COMPACT_ATOMS: atom_id res chain seq x y z
N MET A 1 2.92 22.99 1.85
CA MET A 1 1.74 22.37 1.20
C MET A 1 2.10 20.91 1.07
N LYS A 2 1.53 20.03 1.91
CA LYS A 2 1.86 18.59 1.89
C LYS A 2 1.20 18.04 0.63
N CYS A 3 2.00 17.85 -0.42
CA CYS A 3 1.54 17.32 -1.70
C CYS A 3 0.79 16.00 -1.49
N ASP A 4 -0.35 15.91 -2.16
CA ASP A 4 -1.25 14.78 -2.22
C ASP A 4 -0.51 13.53 -2.71
N LEU A 5 -0.03 12.76 -1.75
CA LEU A 5 0.51 11.42 -1.91
C LEU A 5 -0.59 10.38 -2.20
N PHE A 6 -1.82 10.84 -2.31
CA PHE A 6 -3.03 10.04 -2.52
C PHE A 6 -3.31 9.71 -3.99
N ASP A 7 -2.60 10.33 -4.95
CA ASP A 7 -2.88 10.12 -6.38
C ASP A 7 -2.19 8.88 -6.99
N GLU A 8 -1.23 8.27 -6.28
CA GLU A 8 -0.69 6.96 -6.69
C GLU A 8 -1.62 5.86 -6.20
N ARG A 9 -2.59 5.48 -7.04
CA ARG A 9 -3.47 4.34 -6.81
C ARG A 9 -2.63 3.10 -6.47
N MET A 10 -2.86 2.58 -5.27
CA MET A 10 -2.26 1.33 -4.83
C MET A 10 -2.93 0.17 -5.56
N LEU A 11 -2.15 -0.57 -6.35
CA LEU A 11 -2.63 -1.70 -7.14
C LEU A 11 -1.95 -2.99 -6.69
N LEU A 12 -2.75 -3.97 -6.28
CA LEU A 12 -2.30 -5.32 -6.01
C LEU A 12 -2.18 -6.10 -7.33
N ILE A 13 -0.95 -6.26 -7.85
CA ILE A 13 -0.68 -7.01 -9.07
C ILE A 13 -0.30 -8.45 -8.68
N ASP A 14 -1.14 -9.42 -9.05
CA ASP A 14 -0.98 -10.83 -8.68
C ASP A 14 -0.82 -11.07 -7.16
N GLY A 15 -1.44 -10.21 -6.36
CA GLY A 15 -1.36 -10.26 -4.90
C GLY A 15 -0.11 -9.62 -4.30
N ALA A 16 0.76 -9.02 -5.12
CA ALA A 16 1.91 -8.25 -4.65
C ALA A 16 1.66 -6.74 -4.77
N VAL A 17 2.10 -5.97 -3.78
CA VAL A 17 2.05 -4.50 -3.82
C VAL A 17 3.22 -3.88 -3.05
N SER A 18 3.76 -2.78 -3.58
CA SER A 18 4.69 -1.94 -2.85
C SER A 18 3.92 -0.95 -1.97
N VAL A 19 4.25 -0.93 -0.69
CA VAL A 19 3.57 -0.10 0.30
C VAL A 19 4.56 0.91 0.85
N LEU A 20 4.28 2.20 0.66
CA LEU A 20 5.07 3.29 1.23
C LEU A 20 4.74 3.49 2.72
N SER A 21 5.64 4.11 3.48
CA SER A 21 5.42 4.42 4.91
C SER A 21 4.18 5.26 5.16
N THR A 22 3.84 6.14 4.22
CA THR A 22 2.62 6.96 4.25
C THR A 22 1.34 6.15 4.05
N GLN A 23 1.43 5.00 3.38
CA GLN A 23 0.32 4.10 3.06
C GLN A 23 0.20 2.93 4.05
N ARG A 24 1.27 2.61 4.79
CA ARG A 24 1.31 1.41 5.64
C ARG A 24 0.18 1.34 6.67
N GLY A 25 -0.23 2.48 7.23
CA GLY A 25 -1.31 2.53 8.21
C GLY A 25 -2.66 2.05 7.65
N ILE A 26 -3.06 2.54 6.49
CA ILE A 26 -4.35 2.17 5.86
C ILE A 26 -4.34 0.71 5.39
N VAL A 27 -3.21 0.22 4.88
CA VAL A 27 -3.08 -1.18 4.46
C VAL A 27 -3.17 -2.15 5.65
N LEU A 28 -2.53 -1.82 6.78
CA LEU A 28 -2.63 -2.63 7.99
C LEU A 28 -4.06 -2.69 8.51
N ALA A 29 -4.78 -1.56 8.52
CA ALA A 29 -6.18 -1.51 8.92
C ALA A 29 -7.05 -2.41 8.02
N GLY A 30 -6.87 -2.37 6.70
CA GLY A 30 -7.61 -3.22 5.78
C GLY A 30 -7.31 -4.71 5.96
N ILE A 31 -6.05 -5.08 6.18
CA ILE A 31 -5.65 -6.47 6.47
C ILE A 31 -6.31 -6.97 7.75
N GLU A 32 -6.28 -6.17 8.81
CA GLU A 32 -6.86 -6.51 10.12
C GLU A 32 -8.39 -6.64 10.04
N GLU A 33 -9.07 -5.65 9.43
CA GLU A 33 -10.53 -5.62 9.30
C GLU A 33 -11.05 -6.78 8.46
N LEU A 34 -10.35 -7.14 7.39
CA LEU A 34 -10.76 -8.21 6.48
C LEU A 34 -10.30 -9.61 6.91
N GLY A 35 -9.49 -9.72 7.96
CA GLY A 35 -8.90 -10.97 8.45
C GLY A 35 -7.99 -11.63 7.42
N ILE A 36 -7.19 -10.84 6.71
CA ILE A 36 -6.31 -11.29 5.63
C ILE A 36 -4.95 -11.72 6.18
N LEU A 37 -4.42 -12.83 5.69
CA LEU A 37 -3.03 -13.19 5.89
C LEU A 37 -2.18 -12.54 4.81
N ALA A 38 -1.10 -11.89 5.21
CA ALA A 38 -0.19 -11.23 4.28
C ALA A 38 1.25 -11.28 4.79
N ASP A 39 2.18 -11.51 3.87
CA ASP A 39 3.61 -11.56 4.13
C ASP A 39 4.25 -10.22 3.76
N TRP A 40 5.02 -9.67 4.69
CA TRP A 40 5.75 -8.41 4.50
C TRP A 40 7.23 -8.68 4.30
N SER A 41 7.82 -8.08 3.27
CA SER A 41 9.28 -8.03 3.16
C SER A 41 9.87 -7.21 4.31
N PRO A 42 11.18 -7.34 4.60
CA PRO A 42 11.90 -6.32 5.35
C PRO A 42 11.71 -4.96 4.68
N GLY A 43 11.64 -3.90 5.48
CA GLY A 43 11.53 -2.53 4.96
C GLY A 43 12.84 -2.11 4.30
N THR A 44 12.74 -1.52 3.12
CA THR A 44 13.84 -0.85 2.43
C THR A 44 13.54 0.65 2.33
N SER A 45 14.46 1.45 1.80
CA SER A 45 14.23 2.88 1.56
C SER A 45 14.20 3.18 0.07
N ALA A 46 13.25 3.98 -0.37
CA ALA A 46 13.10 4.46 -1.74
C ALA A 46 13.05 5.99 -1.77
N ILE A 47 13.52 6.59 -2.87
CA ILE A 47 13.31 8.01 -3.12
C ILE A 47 12.00 8.14 -3.91
N THR A 48 11.04 8.87 -3.35
CA THR A 48 9.74 9.11 -3.98
C THR A 48 9.59 10.60 -4.26
N THR A 49 8.97 10.93 -5.41
CA THR A 49 8.76 12.31 -5.84
C THR A 49 7.30 12.70 -5.68
N TYR A 50 7.04 13.80 -4.98
CA TYR A 50 5.72 14.37 -4.73
C TYR A 50 5.62 15.75 -5.37
N GLY A 51 5.14 15.79 -6.61
CA GLY A 51 5.15 17.02 -7.41
C GLY A 51 6.58 17.50 -7.68
N HIS A 52 7.01 18.57 -7.00
CA HIS A 52 8.36 19.14 -7.14
C HIS A 52 9.31 18.78 -5.99
N GLU A 53 8.84 18.05 -4.98
CA GLU A 53 9.64 17.64 -3.83
C GLU A 53 10.04 16.17 -3.95
N THR A 54 11.25 15.81 -3.52
CA THR A 54 11.70 14.42 -3.41
C THR A 54 11.98 14.11 -1.95
N ASP A 55 11.47 12.98 -1.47
CA ASP A 55 11.71 12.53 -0.10
C ASP A 55 12.18 11.07 -0.08
N GLN A 56 12.96 10.71 0.94
CA GLN A 56 13.36 9.33 1.18
C GLN A 56 12.34 8.69 2.14
N VAL A 57 11.60 7.71 1.64
CA VAL A 57 10.56 7.02 2.40
C VAL A 57 10.90 5.55 2.56
N ALA A 58 10.41 4.94 3.64
CA ALA A 58 10.48 3.50 3.81
C ALA A 58 9.43 2.83 2.91
N VAL A 59 9.81 1.73 2.25
CA VAL A 59 8.94 0.93 1.40
C VAL A 59 9.01 -0.54 1.81
N TRP A 60 7.88 -1.23 1.71
CA TRP A 60 7.78 -2.66 1.91
C TRP A 60 7.14 -3.31 0.70
N SER A 61 7.50 -4.56 0.41
CA SER A 61 6.71 -5.41 -0.48
C SER A 61 5.73 -6.21 0.37
N LEU A 62 4.45 -6.14 0.03
CA LEU A 62 3.39 -6.92 0.64
C LEU A 62 2.94 -7.99 -0.34
N ILE A 63 2.88 -9.24 0.13
CA ILE A 63 2.31 -10.37 -0.63
C ILE A 63 1.05 -10.83 0.11
N VAL A 64 -0.09 -10.73 -0.56
CA VAL A 64 -1.39 -11.18 -0.08
C VAL A 64 -1.77 -12.47 -0.80
N GLN A 65 -2.01 -13.52 -0.03
CA GLN A 65 -2.47 -14.81 -0.54
C GLN A 65 -3.63 -15.33 0.32
N PRO A 66 -4.60 -16.04 -0.26
CA PRO A 66 -4.79 -16.31 -1.69
C PRO A 66 -5.23 -15.07 -2.50
N ARG A 67 -5.21 -15.14 -3.84
CA ARG A 67 -5.61 -14.04 -4.74
C ARG A 67 -6.95 -13.39 -4.39
N VAL A 68 -7.95 -14.16 -3.95
CA VAL A 68 -9.25 -13.63 -3.51
C VAL A 68 -9.14 -12.67 -2.33
N SER A 69 -8.15 -12.84 -1.45
CA SER A 69 -7.87 -11.89 -0.37
C SER A 69 -7.28 -10.59 -0.91
N ALA A 70 -6.43 -10.67 -1.94
CA ALA A 70 -5.87 -9.49 -2.60
C ALA A 70 -6.99 -8.68 -3.28
N ASP A 71 -7.91 -9.34 -3.98
CA ASP A 71 -9.06 -8.67 -4.62
C ASP A 71 -9.96 -7.97 -3.58
N ARG A 72 -10.19 -8.61 -2.42
CA ARG A 72 -10.94 -8.02 -1.31
C ARG A 72 -10.24 -6.81 -0.69
N LEU A 73 -8.93 -6.89 -0.51
CA LEU A 73 -8.14 -5.76 0.00
C LEU A 73 -8.14 -4.60 -1.00
N GLN A 74 -8.01 -4.88 -2.30
CA GLN A 74 -8.10 -3.86 -3.35
C GLN A 74 -9.44 -3.14 -3.31
N ALA A 75 -10.56 -3.89 -3.28
CA ALA A 75 -11.90 -3.30 -3.23
C ALA A 75 -12.11 -2.45 -1.97
N TRP A 76 -11.56 -2.87 -0.83
CA TRP A 76 -11.63 -2.11 0.43
C TRP A 76 -10.82 -0.82 0.39
N LEU A 77 -9.65 -0.84 -0.26
CA LEU A 77 -8.82 0.34 -0.46
C LEU A 77 -9.49 1.32 -1.43
N ASP A 78 -10.05 0.84 -2.53
CA ASP A 78 -10.74 1.67 -3.52
C ASP A 78 -11.94 2.42 -2.89
N ASP A 79 -12.74 1.77 -2.03
CA ASP A 79 -13.90 2.37 -1.32
C ASP A 79 -13.54 3.53 -0.37
N ARG A 80 -12.27 3.66 0.02
CA ARG A 80 -11.79 4.67 0.99
C ARG A 80 -10.87 5.72 0.38
N LEU A 81 -10.49 5.54 -0.87
CA LEU A 81 -9.60 6.44 -1.61
C LEU A 81 -10.35 7.24 -2.70
N ASP A 82 -11.63 6.93 -2.95
CA ASP A 82 -12.62 7.79 -3.64
C ASP A 82 -13.29 8.79 -2.67
#